data_AF-A0A8I1V8W6-F1
#
_entry.id   AF-A0A8I1V8W6-F1
#
_cell.length_a   1.000
_cell.length_b   1.000
_cell.length_c   1.000
_cell.angle_alpha   90.00
_cell.angle_beta   90.00
_cell.angle_gamma   90.00
#
_symmetry.space_group_name_H-M   'P 1'
#
loop_
_entity.id
_entity.type
_entity.pdbx_description
1 polymer ?
#
loop_
_entity_poly.entity_id
_entity_poly.type
_entity_poly.pdbx_seq_one_letter_code
_entity_poly.pdbx_strand_id
1 'polypeptide(L)'
;MVPDRICEFDPKSITEVDDYVGVLQELAQVTQGEFVPESLRAEERVGDKVVLEFLHAGKAIRFQFTQEGRWVADGFYEQLRKFCKKHLSGSYLSVGTDWATEVYLPHKVIGQIQKKTRTFDSVEALVQFVVEGASQSDMFTAWERLPWQLKAGYTRDGDSLMTALLKSEADTDRCLSAYETHETPLLPSRYGESPLELAQRLRGVNPRVLIGEPSATLGYVEIRQKWSQRLWHSYLPEYLRIVDALEADLSSMRFSEAGNLYGIAMCHAPLLNCGSEVAQVHYYEYNGAYTLNLLTQGPGGGALHRQLPCDQVDTVIDLLRRYCRRTLWTTPGQDGAWLVAQE
;
A
#
# COMPACT_ATOMS: atom_id res chain seq x y z
N MET A 1 25.06 -9.42 23.81
CA MET A 1 24.88 -10.82 23.39
C MET A 1 23.98 -10.78 22.17
N VAL A 2 24.54 -11.06 21.00
CA VAL A 2 23.77 -11.22 19.77
C VAL A 2 22.94 -12.51 19.94
N PRO A 3 21.63 -12.52 19.66
CA PRO A 3 20.81 -13.73 19.75
C PRO A 3 21.46 -14.89 18.98
N ASP A 4 21.42 -16.10 19.54
CA ASP A 4 22.06 -17.34 19.04
C ASP A 4 21.68 -17.80 17.60
N ARG A 5 20.96 -16.96 16.85
CA ARG A 5 20.43 -17.21 15.50
C ARG A 5 20.75 -16.10 14.49
N ILE A 6 21.63 -15.15 14.85
CA ILE A 6 22.05 -14.05 13.96
C ILE A 6 23.51 -14.27 13.57
N CYS A 7 23.78 -14.21 12.27
CA CYS A 7 25.10 -14.23 11.66
C CYS A 7 25.38 -12.82 11.13
N GLU A 8 26.54 -12.26 11.49
CA GLU A 8 26.99 -10.95 11.02
C GLU A 8 28.40 -11.08 10.45
N PHE A 9 28.55 -10.79 9.16
CA PHE A 9 29.84 -10.82 8.49
C PHE A 9 29.97 -9.72 7.43
N ASP A 10 31.20 -9.37 7.07
CA ASP A 10 31.46 -8.42 6.00
C ASP A 10 31.20 -9.10 4.65
N PRO A 11 30.20 -8.65 3.87
CA PRO A 11 29.90 -9.26 2.58
C PRO A 11 31.01 -9.04 1.54
N LYS A 12 31.95 -8.10 1.74
CA LYS A 12 33.10 -7.82 0.86
C LYS A 12 34.31 -8.74 1.13
N SER A 13 34.12 -9.80 1.89
CA SER A 13 35.19 -10.68 2.36
C SER A 13 35.66 -11.73 1.36
N ILE A 14 35.02 -11.86 0.18
CA ILE A 14 35.40 -12.89 -0.80
C ILE A 14 36.64 -12.44 -1.58
N THR A 15 37.80 -12.94 -1.16
CA THR A 15 39.09 -12.75 -1.83
C THR A 15 39.47 -14.00 -2.63
N GLU A 16 39.12 -15.18 -2.14
CA GLU A 16 39.34 -16.48 -2.77
C GLU A 16 38.07 -17.34 -2.67
N VAL A 17 37.94 -18.35 -3.54
CA VAL A 17 36.74 -19.23 -3.54
C VAL A 17 36.57 -19.99 -2.23
N ASP A 18 37.67 -20.28 -1.53
CA ASP A 18 37.65 -20.96 -0.23
C ASP A 18 37.00 -20.10 0.87
N ASP A 19 36.87 -18.79 0.70
CA ASP A 19 36.16 -17.93 1.66
C ASP A 19 34.67 -18.31 1.77
N TYR A 20 34.09 -18.89 0.72
CA TYR A 20 32.73 -19.45 0.77
C TYR A 20 32.58 -20.60 1.76
N VAL A 21 33.67 -21.29 2.11
CA VAL A 21 33.66 -22.30 3.16
C VAL A 21 33.39 -21.66 4.51
N GLY A 22 34.11 -20.57 4.81
CA GLY A 22 33.92 -19.78 6.03
C GLY A 22 32.50 -19.21 6.12
N VAL A 23 32.03 -18.57 5.04
CA VAL A 23 30.67 -18.00 4.99
C VAL A 23 29.60 -19.06 5.26
N LEU A 24 29.68 -20.23 4.62
CA LEU A 24 28.68 -21.29 4.85
C LEU A 24 28.77 -21.87 6.27
N GLN A 25 29.97 -21.95 6.86
CA GLN A 25 30.15 -22.39 8.24
C GLN A 25 29.52 -21.43 9.24
N GLU A 26 29.70 -20.12 9.05
CA GLU A 26 29.05 -19.12 9.91
C GLU A 26 27.53 -19.19 9.83
N LEU A 27 27.00 -19.29 8.62
CA LEU A 27 25.56 -19.48 8.40
C LEU A 27 25.07 -20.79 9.04
N ALA A 28 25.84 -21.87 8.97
CA ALA A 28 25.48 -23.15 9.59
C ALA A 28 25.40 -23.05 11.12
N GLN A 29 26.32 -22.32 11.77
CA GLN A 29 26.36 -22.18 13.24
C GLN A 29 25.05 -21.60 13.80
N VAL A 30 24.47 -20.60 13.13
CA VAL A 30 23.26 -19.92 13.61
C VAL A 30 21.97 -20.74 13.44
N THR A 31 22.07 -21.92 12.82
CA THR A 31 20.97 -22.89 12.75
C THR A 31 20.84 -23.75 14.01
N GLN A 32 21.76 -23.62 14.96
CA GLN A 32 21.78 -24.37 16.23
C GLN A 32 21.83 -25.90 16.02
N GLY A 33 22.60 -26.34 15.02
CA GLY A 33 22.85 -27.76 14.74
C GLY A 33 21.88 -28.42 13.75
N GLU A 34 20.95 -27.65 13.18
CA GLU A 34 20.07 -28.16 12.12
C GLU A 34 20.83 -28.32 10.78
N PHE A 35 21.69 -27.35 10.48
CA PHE A 35 22.58 -27.40 9.33
C PHE A 35 24.00 -27.69 9.82
N VAL A 36 24.47 -28.92 9.59
CA VAL A 36 25.84 -29.34 9.87
C VAL A 36 26.44 -29.86 8.57
N PRO A 37 27.10 -29.00 7.79
CA PRO A 37 27.67 -29.43 6.53
C PRO A 37 29.02 -30.12 6.75
N GLU A 38 29.17 -31.32 6.18
CA GLU A 38 30.38 -32.14 6.28
C GLU A 38 31.16 -32.11 4.97
N SER A 39 32.48 -32.34 5.03
CA SER A 39 33.36 -32.42 3.86
C SER A 39 33.23 -31.22 2.90
N LEU A 40 33.11 -30.01 3.47
CA LEU A 40 32.95 -28.79 2.68
C LEU A 40 34.16 -28.53 1.80
N ARG A 41 33.91 -28.17 0.54
CA ARG A 41 34.95 -27.72 -0.40
C ARG A 41 34.39 -26.71 -1.39
N ALA A 42 35.21 -25.73 -1.75
CA ALA A 42 34.93 -24.80 -2.83
C ALA A 42 35.93 -25.03 -3.97
N GLU A 43 35.45 -24.93 -5.21
CA GLU A 43 36.30 -25.04 -6.40
C GLU A 43 35.93 -23.95 -7.40
N GLU A 44 36.94 -23.28 -7.95
CA GLU A 44 36.78 -22.38 -9.08
C GLU A 44 36.77 -23.17 -10.39
N ARG A 45 35.85 -22.83 -11.28
CA ARG A 45 35.73 -23.39 -12.64
C ARG A 45 35.85 -22.28 -13.67
N VAL A 46 36.18 -22.69 -14.90
CA VAL A 46 36.34 -21.82 -16.06
C VAL A 46 35.18 -20.82 -16.20
N GLY A 47 35.50 -19.53 -16.26
CA GLY A 47 34.56 -18.43 -16.46
C GLY A 47 33.86 -17.97 -15.18
N ASP A 48 34.64 -17.71 -14.12
CA ASP A 48 34.19 -17.17 -12.83
C ASP A 48 33.10 -17.99 -12.13
N LYS A 49 33.00 -19.28 -12.47
CA LYS A 49 32.00 -20.18 -11.89
C LYS A 49 32.54 -20.82 -10.64
N VAL A 50 31.85 -20.64 -9.53
CA VAL A 50 32.19 -21.29 -8.26
C VAL A 50 31.29 -22.50 -8.07
N VAL A 51 31.88 -23.57 -7.57
CA VAL A 51 31.18 -24.77 -7.13
C VAL A 51 31.50 -25.02 -5.67
N LEU A 52 30.47 -25.00 -4.82
CA LEU A 52 30.57 -25.32 -3.40
C LEU A 52 29.88 -26.67 -3.16
N GLU A 53 30.63 -27.66 -2.67
CA GLU A 53 30.14 -29.02 -2.44
C GLU A 53 30.27 -29.41 -0.98
N PHE A 54 29.27 -30.13 -0.47
CA PHE A 54 29.25 -30.62 0.90
C PHE A 54 28.31 -31.81 1.07
N LEU A 55 28.45 -32.50 2.19
CA LEU A 55 27.54 -33.55 2.63
C LEU A 55 26.57 -32.98 3.66
N HIS A 56 25.29 -33.29 3.50
CA HIS A 56 24.25 -33.01 4.49
C HIS A 56 23.32 -34.20 4.61
N ALA A 57 23.16 -34.74 5.83
CA ALA A 57 22.37 -35.95 6.10
C ALA A 57 22.72 -37.12 5.15
N GLY A 58 24.02 -37.33 4.90
CA GLY A 58 24.54 -38.38 4.02
C GLY A 58 24.32 -38.15 2.51
N LYS A 59 23.83 -36.98 2.10
CA LYS A 59 23.63 -36.62 0.68
C LYS A 59 24.64 -35.57 0.24
N ALA A 60 25.24 -35.77 -0.93
CA ALA A 60 26.05 -34.76 -1.59
C ALA A 60 25.16 -33.64 -2.13
N ILE A 61 25.44 -32.42 -1.68
CA ILE A 61 24.81 -31.17 -2.11
C ILE A 61 25.85 -30.34 -2.84
N ARG A 62 25.42 -29.66 -3.90
CA ARG A 62 26.28 -28.87 -4.76
C ARG A 62 25.61 -27.55 -5.10
N PHE A 63 26.22 -26.44 -4.72
CA PHE A 63 25.84 -25.12 -5.16
C PHE A 63 26.72 -24.73 -6.33
N GLN A 64 26.11 -24.15 -7.36
CA GLN A 64 26.82 -23.65 -8.53
C GLN A 64 26.28 -22.26 -8.86
N PHE A 65 27.19 -21.29 -8.94
CA PHE A 65 26.89 -19.88 -9.16
C PHE A 65 28.11 -19.18 -9.77
N THR A 66 27.93 -17.94 -10.22
CA THR A 66 29.01 -17.10 -10.75
C THR A 66 29.46 -16.12 -9.67
N GLN A 67 30.77 -15.92 -9.53
CA GLN A 67 31.36 -14.95 -8.62
C GLN A 67 31.73 -13.67 -9.38
N GLU A 68 31.16 -12.54 -8.99
CA GLU A 68 31.50 -11.23 -9.56
C GLU A 68 32.00 -10.29 -8.46
N GLY A 69 33.25 -9.82 -8.59
CA GLY A 69 33.87 -8.94 -7.60
C GLY A 69 34.22 -9.64 -6.29
N ARG A 70 34.22 -8.88 -5.18
CA ARG A 70 34.60 -9.36 -3.84
C ARG A 70 33.42 -9.59 -2.90
N TRP A 71 32.21 -9.43 -3.41
CA TRP A 71 31.00 -9.60 -2.64
C TRP A 71 30.54 -11.05 -2.66
N VAL A 72 29.89 -11.51 -1.60
CA VAL A 72 29.15 -12.77 -1.63
C VAL A 72 28.11 -12.69 -2.75
N ALA A 73 28.15 -13.64 -3.68
CA ALA A 73 27.33 -13.61 -4.87
C ALA A 73 25.84 -13.85 -4.55
N ASP A 74 24.95 -13.13 -5.24
CA ASP A 74 23.49 -13.36 -5.13
C ASP A 74 23.12 -14.81 -5.46
N GLY A 75 23.82 -15.40 -6.44
CA GLY A 75 23.66 -16.80 -6.82
C GLY A 75 23.97 -17.78 -5.69
N PHE A 76 24.87 -17.45 -4.75
CA PHE A 76 25.08 -18.25 -3.54
C PHE A 76 23.84 -18.22 -2.66
N TYR A 77 23.29 -17.04 -2.35
CA TYR A 77 22.09 -16.90 -1.53
C TYR A 77 20.87 -17.57 -2.17
N GLU A 78 20.73 -17.55 -3.50
CA GLU A 78 19.69 -18.31 -4.19
C GLU A 78 19.80 -19.82 -3.95
N GLN A 79 21.00 -20.39 -4.08
CA GLN A 79 21.22 -21.82 -3.84
C GLN A 79 20.99 -22.17 -2.37
N LEU A 80 21.45 -21.32 -1.44
CA LEU A 80 21.22 -21.46 -0.01
C LEU A 80 19.73 -21.47 0.32
N ARG A 81 18.94 -20.52 -0.22
CA ARG A 81 17.48 -20.48 -0.02
C ARG A 81 16.79 -21.73 -0.58
N LYS A 82 17.19 -22.21 -1.76
CA LYS A 82 16.67 -23.47 -2.34
C LYS A 82 16.98 -24.67 -1.46
N PHE A 83 18.19 -24.74 -0.93
CA PHE A 83 18.61 -25.78 0.02
C PHE A 83 17.78 -25.73 1.31
N CYS A 84 17.69 -24.56 1.96
CA CYS A 84 16.92 -24.35 3.18
C CYS A 84 15.46 -24.78 3.01
N LYS A 85 14.82 -24.38 1.91
CA LYS A 85 13.43 -24.76 1.59
C LYS A 85 13.21 -26.28 1.51
N LYS A 86 14.23 -27.03 1.08
CA LYS A 86 14.12 -28.48 0.83
C LYS A 86 14.60 -29.33 2.00
N HIS A 87 15.59 -28.85 2.74
CA HIS A 87 16.33 -29.66 3.71
C HIS A 87 16.19 -29.18 5.14
N LEU A 88 15.80 -27.93 5.36
CA LEU A 88 15.71 -27.32 6.69
C LEU A 88 14.27 -26.85 7.00
N SER A 89 13.98 -26.72 8.29
CA SER A 89 12.75 -26.21 8.88
C SER A 89 12.68 -24.67 8.90
N GLY A 90 13.81 -24.01 8.68
CA GLY A 90 13.94 -22.56 8.57
C GLY A 90 14.66 -22.09 7.31
N SER A 91 14.82 -20.77 7.20
CA SER A 91 15.61 -20.09 6.18
C SER A 91 16.29 -18.87 6.81
N TYR A 92 17.16 -18.22 6.04
CA TYR A 92 17.79 -16.95 6.41
C TYR A 92 16.94 -15.77 5.92
N LEU A 93 16.90 -14.71 6.73
CA LEU A 93 16.34 -13.41 6.42
C LEU A 93 17.42 -12.34 6.59
N SER A 94 17.75 -11.66 5.50
CA SER A 94 18.68 -10.53 5.49
C SER A 94 18.02 -9.26 6.07
N VAL A 95 18.67 -8.58 7.03
CA VAL A 95 18.11 -7.40 7.73
C VAL A 95 19.01 -6.16 7.75
N GLY A 96 20.21 -6.20 7.16
CA GLY A 96 21.19 -5.09 7.15
C GLY A 96 21.63 -4.65 5.75
N THR A 97 22.13 -3.42 5.62
CA THR A 97 22.63 -2.83 4.35
C THR A 97 24.16 -2.73 4.27
N ASP A 98 24.83 -2.49 5.40
CA ASP A 98 26.28 -2.22 5.42
C ASP A 98 27.11 -3.45 5.80
N TRP A 99 26.48 -4.39 6.54
CA TRP A 99 26.99 -5.69 6.93
C TRP A 99 25.94 -6.74 6.54
N ALA A 100 26.39 -7.95 6.18
CA ALA A 100 25.48 -9.06 5.96
C ALA A 100 24.99 -9.56 7.33
N THR A 101 23.85 -9.04 7.78
CA THR A 101 23.15 -9.52 8.97
C THR A 101 22.07 -10.51 8.53
N GLU A 102 22.34 -11.79 8.72
CA GLU A 102 21.46 -12.89 8.36
C GLU A 102 20.84 -13.50 9.62
N VAL A 103 19.51 -13.57 9.67
CA VAL A 103 18.78 -14.15 10.80
C VAL A 103 18.14 -15.46 10.39
N TYR A 104 18.50 -16.56 11.08
CA TYR A 104 17.90 -17.87 10.81
C TYR A 104 16.58 -18.05 11.58
N LEU A 105 15.48 -18.17 10.84
CA LEU A 105 14.12 -18.23 11.38
C LEU A 105 13.33 -19.38 10.75
N PRO A 106 12.36 -19.97 11.48
CA PRO A 106 11.45 -20.96 10.90
C PRO A 106 10.73 -20.42 9.67
N HIS A 107 10.49 -21.27 8.65
CA HIS A 107 9.82 -20.86 7.40
C HIS A 107 8.49 -20.15 7.65
N LYS A 108 7.73 -20.60 8.66
CA LYS A 108 6.46 -19.98 9.05
C LYS A 108 6.64 -18.53 9.51
N VAL A 109 7.69 -18.24 10.27
CA VAL A 109 8.00 -16.89 10.77
C VAL A 109 8.46 -16.00 9.63
N ILE A 110 9.34 -16.50 8.76
CA ILE A 110 9.77 -15.75 7.56
C ILE A 110 8.58 -15.44 6.66
N GLY A 111 7.69 -16.42 6.43
CA GLY A 111 6.46 -16.19 5.68
C GLY A 111 5.57 -15.11 6.32
N GLN A 112 5.48 -15.05 7.65
CA GLN A 112 4.76 -13.98 8.34
C GLN A 112 5.46 -12.62 8.20
N ILE A 113 6.79 -12.56 8.35
CA ILE A 113 7.55 -11.32 8.18
C ILE A 113 7.40 -10.82 6.74
N GLN A 114 7.67 -11.68 5.74
CA GLN A 114 7.54 -11.34 4.33
C GLN A 114 6.12 -10.90 3.97
N LYS A 115 5.08 -11.51 4.55
CA LYS A 115 3.69 -11.04 4.38
C LYS A 115 3.50 -9.62 4.94
N LYS A 116 4.10 -9.31 6.10
CA LYS A 116 3.99 -8.02 6.78
C LYS A 116 4.90 -6.92 6.22
N THR A 117 6.01 -7.30 5.58
CA THR A 117 6.99 -6.39 4.99
C THR A 117 6.91 -6.36 3.46
N ARG A 118 5.91 -7.03 2.87
CA ARG A 118 5.69 -7.03 1.42
C ARG A 118 5.42 -5.60 0.97
N THR A 119 6.22 -5.14 0.03
CA THR A 119 5.89 -3.96 -0.76
C THR A 119 5.00 -4.37 -1.93
N PHE A 120 4.08 -3.50 -2.30
CA PHE A 120 3.21 -3.70 -3.44
C PHE A 120 3.55 -2.63 -4.47
N ASP A 121 3.60 -3.05 -5.73
CA ASP A 121 3.89 -2.19 -6.88
C ASP A 121 2.67 -2.00 -7.80
N SER A 122 1.60 -2.76 -7.55
CA SER A 122 0.41 -2.83 -8.40
C SER A 122 -0.84 -3.21 -7.59
N VAL A 123 -2.01 -2.84 -8.11
CA VAL A 123 -3.31 -3.19 -7.51
C VAL A 123 -3.56 -4.70 -7.60
N GLU A 124 -3.07 -5.36 -8.65
CA GLU A 124 -3.16 -6.81 -8.80
C GLU A 124 -2.40 -7.56 -7.72
N ALA A 125 -1.20 -7.10 -7.37
CA ALA A 125 -0.44 -7.71 -6.29
C ALA A 125 -1.19 -7.60 -4.95
N LEU A 126 -1.94 -6.51 -4.76
CA LEU A 126 -2.82 -6.31 -3.59
C LEU A 126 -4.04 -7.23 -3.60
N VAL A 127 -4.73 -7.31 -4.74
CA VAL A 127 -5.86 -8.23 -4.93
C VAL A 127 -5.42 -9.66 -4.62
N GLN A 128 -4.30 -10.10 -5.22
CA GLN A 128 -3.76 -11.44 -5.03
C GLN A 128 -3.41 -11.71 -3.56
N PHE A 129 -2.81 -10.74 -2.87
CA PHE A 129 -2.49 -10.87 -1.45
C PHE A 129 -3.72 -11.08 -0.56
N VAL A 130 -4.82 -10.39 -0.85
CA VAL A 130 -6.10 -10.59 -0.13
C VAL A 130 -6.71 -11.95 -0.48
N VAL A 131 -6.71 -12.33 -1.77
CA VAL A 131 -7.24 -13.62 -2.25
C VAL A 131 -6.48 -14.80 -1.64
N GLU A 132 -5.15 -14.69 -1.50
CA GLU A 132 -4.27 -15.70 -0.86
C GLU A 132 -4.51 -15.87 0.65
N GLY A 133 -5.42 -15.09 1.24
CA GLY A 133 -5.82 -15.24 2.63
C GLY A 133 -4.88 -14.52 3.60
N ALA A 134 -4.49 -13.28 3.27
CA ALA A 134 -3.91 -12.37 4.25
C ALA A 134 -4.81 -12.26 5.50
N SER A 135 -4.21 -12.24 6.69
CA SER A 135 -4.98 -11.99 7.91
C SER A 135 -5.40 -10.52 8.00
N GLN A 136 -6.41 -10.21 8.82
CA GLN A 136 -6.82 -8.82 9.06
C GLN A 136 -5.66 -7.93 9.54
N SER A 137 -4.77 -8.47 10.38
CA SER A 137 -3.57 -7.77 10.83
C SER A 137 -2.60 -7.51 9.68
N ASP A 138 -2.42 -8.46 8.75
CA ASP A 138 -1.52 -8.29 7.60
C ASP A 138 -2.07 -7.23 6.64
N MET A 139 -3.40 -7.21 6.44
CA MET A 139 -4.07 -6.18 5.64
C MET A 139 -3.90 -4.79 6.26
N PHE A 140 -4.10 -4.66 7.57
CA PHE A 140 -3.93 -3.38 8.27
C PHE A 140 -2.50 -2.83 8.13
N THR A 141 -1.49 -3.67 8.38
CA THR A 141 -0.07 -3.27 8.25
C THR A 141 0.31 -2.94 6.81
N ALA A 142 -0.17 -3.72 5.84
CA ALA A 142 0.04 -3.40 4.43
C ALA A 142 -0.59 -2.04 4.11
N TRP A 143 -1.81 -1.76 4.58
CA TRP A 143 -2.56 -0.56 4.23
C TRP A 143 -1.94 0.72 4.75
N GLU A 144 -1.44 0.74 5.99
CA GLU A 144 -0.73 1.92 6.54
C GLU A 144 0.46 2.33 5.67
N ARG A 145 1.08 1.39 4.97
CA ARG A 145 2.29 1.60 4.17
C ARG A 145 2.01 1.76 2.67
N LEU A 146 0.75 1.58 2.25
CA LEU A 146 0.42 1.66 0.84
C LEU A 146 0.36 3.11 0.36
N PRO A 147 1.09 3.46 -0.72
CA PRO A 147 0.94 4.75 -1.35
C PRO A 147 -0.50 4.93 -1.84
N TRP A 148 -1.02 6.17 -1.79
CA TRP A 148 -2.38 6.46 -2.20
C TRP A 148 -2.65 6.10 -3.67
N GLN A 149 -1.60 6.12 -4.51
CA GLN A 149 -1.63 5.69 -5.90
C GLN A 149 -2.04 4.23 -6.06
N LEU A 150 -1.71 3.37 -5.09
CA LEU A 150 -2.15 1.97 -5.10
C LEU A 150 -3.51 1.82 -4.44
N LYS A 151 -3.81 2.55 -3.35
CA LYS A 151 -5.13 2.57 -2.70
C LYS A 151 -6.24 3.05 -3.66
N ALA A 152 -5.92 4.06 -4.48
CA ALA A 152 -6.79 4.66 -5.47
C ALA A 152 -6.50 4.21 -6.92
N GLY A 153 -5.68 3.16 -7.07
CA GLY A 153 -5.22 2.68 -8.37
C GLY A 153 -6.22 1.76 -9.06
N TYR A 154 -5.82 1.31 -10.25
CA TYR A 154 -6.57 0.35 -11.05
C TYR A 154 -5.70 -0.84 -11.45
N THR A 155 -6.31 -2.00 -11.60
CA THR A 155 -5.73 -3.12 -12.34
C THR A 155 -5.61 -2.77 -13.82
N ARG A 156 -4.85 -3.57 -14.57
CA ARG A 156 -4.72 -3.52 -16.04
C ARG A 156 -6.06 -3.64 -16.74
N ASP A 157 -6.98 -4.41 -16.17
CA ASP A 157 -8.33 -4.58 -16.71
C ASP A 157 -9.23 -3.38 -16.38
N GLY A 158 -8.76 -2.42 -15.58
CA GLY A 158 -9.47 -1.20 -15.23
C GLY A 158 -10.35 -1.35 -14.00
N ASP A 159 -10.19 -2.40 -13.20
CA ASP A 159 -10.89 -2.53 -11.92
C ASP A 159 -10.16 -1.78 -10.81
N SER A 160 -10.89 -1.03 -10.00
CA SER A 160 -10.36 -0.59 -8.70
C SER A 160 -10.15 -1.81 -7.79
N LEU A 161 -9.35 -1.65 -6.73
CA LEU A 161 -9.12 -2.72 -5.75
C LEU A 161 -10.43 -3.37 -5.28
N MET A 162 -11.44 -2.57 -4.96
CA MET A 162 -12.72 -3.10 -4.47
C MET A 162 -13.51 -3.82 -5.56
N THR A 163 -13.60 -3.24 -6.76
CA THR A 163 -14.31 -3.91 -7.86
C THR A 163 -13.63 -5.23 -8.25
N ALA A 164 -12.30 -5.29 -8.24
CA ALA A 164 -11.52 -6.51 -8.50
C ALA A 164 -11.76 -7.56 -7.41
N LEU A 165 -11.72 -7.19 -6.12
CA LEU A 165 -11.99 -8.11 -5.01
C LEU A 165 -13.41 -8.68 -5.08
N LEU A 166 -14.41 -7.83 -5.34
CA LEU A 166 -15.81 -8.25 -5.48
C LEU A 166 -16.02 -9.21 -6.66
N LYS A 167 -15.23 -9.08 -7.73
CA LYS A 167 -15.23 -9.98 -8.89
C LYS A 167 -14.35 -11.23 -8.73
N SER A 168 -13.46 -11.26 -7.74
CA SER A 168 -12.51 -12.37 -7.52
C SER A 168 -13.16 -13.63 -6.92
N GLU A 169 -12.38 -14.69 -6.67
CA GLU A 169 -12.87 -15.86 -5.94
C GLU A 169 -12.75 -15.74 -4.40
N ALA A 170 -12.30 -14.58 -3.88
CA ALA A 170 -12.20 -14.38 -2.43
C ALA A 170 -13.58 -14.48 -1.76
N ASP A 171 -13.57 -14.95 -0.51
CA ASP A 171 -14.76 -14.97 0.34
C ASP A 171 -15.22 -13.53 0.66
N THR A 172 -16.54 -13.36 0.75
CA THR A 172 -17.18 -12.06 0.97
C THR A 172 -16.64 -11.35 2.21
N ASP A 173 -16.51 -12.04 3.35
CA ASP A 173 -16.06 -11.40 4.59
C ASP A 173 -14.63 -10.87 4.47
N ARG A 174 -13.78 -11.55 3.68
CA ARG A 174 -12.42 -11.07 3.39
C ARG A 174 -12.42 -9.84 2.50
N CYS A 175 -13.24 -9.84 1.44
CA CYS A 175 -13.39 -8.68 0.57
C CYS A 175 -13.85 -7.45 1.36
N LEU A 176 -14.81 -7.64 2.29
CA LEU A 176 -15.34 -6.57 3.13
C LEU A 176 -14.37 -6.16 4.26
N SER A 177 -13.61 -7.09 4.82
CA SER A 177 -12.58 -6.76 5.82
C SER A 177 -11.44 -5.92 5.23
N ALA A 178 -11.10 -6.14 3.95
CA ALA A 178 -10.15 -5.28 3.22
C ALA A 178 -10.71 -3.87 2.95
N TYR A 179 -12.04 -3.72 3.00
CA TYR A 179 -12.75 -2.45 2.87
C TYR A 179 -12.82 -1.68 4.20
N GLU A 180 -13.06 -2.35 5.33
CA GLU A 180 -13.27 -1.70 6.64
C GLU A 180 -12.05 -0.94 7.17
N THR A 181 -10.88 -1.12 6.58
CA THR A 181 -9.76 -0.20 6.78
C THR A 181 -10.15 1.17 6.20
N HIS A 182 -10.42 2.16 7.05
CA HIS A 182 -11.07 3.45 6.75
C HIS A 182 -10.36 4.35 5.71
N GLU A 183 -9.32 3.86 5.06
CA GLU A 183 -8.46 4.59 4.14
C GLU A 183 -8.61 4.16 2.67
N THR A 184 -9.47 3.20 2.32
CA THR A 184 -9.62 2.80 0.91
C THR A 184 -10.79 3.55 0.25
N PRO A 185 -10.56 4.33 -0.83
CA PRO A 185 -11.65 5.00 -1.54
C PRO A 185 -12.53 3.97 -2.28
N LEU A 186 -13.85 4.16 -2.23
CA LEU A 186 -14.84 3.35 -2.97
C LEU A 186 -14.91 3.77 -4.44
N LEU A 187 -13.84 3.48 -5.15
CA LEU A 187 -13.71 3.81 -6.55
C LEU A 187 -14.50 2.85 -7.44
N PRO A 188 -15.27 3.37 -8.42
CA PRO A 188 -15.81 2.53 -9.47
C PRO A 188 -14.69 1.92 -10.32
N SER A 189 -15.02 0.93 -11.14
CA SER A 189 -14.11 0.52 -12.22
C SER A 189 -13.95 1.68 -13.22
N ARG A 190 -12.92 1.64 -14.09
CA ARG A 190 -12.75 2.61 -15.18
C ARG A 190 -13.97 2.69 -16.11
N TYR A 191 -14.77 1.64 -16.14
CA TYR A 191 -16.02 1.54 -16.92
C TYR A 191 -17.26 2.02 -16.14
N GLY A 192 -17.08 2.50 -14.90
CA GLY A 192 -18.15 3.06 -14.08
C GLY A 192 -18.93 2.04 -13.25
N GLU A 193 -18.45 0.79 -13.10
CA GLU A 193 -19.12 -0.18 -12.25
C GLU A 193 -18.94 0.19 -10.78
N SER A 194 -20.04 0.42 -10.07
CA SER A 194 -19.99 0.79 -8.66
C SER A 194 -19.61 -0.41 -7.78
N PRO A 195 -18.70 -0.25 -6.80
CA PRO A 195 -18.43 -1.31 -5.82
C PRO A 195 -19.69 -1.69 -5.03
N LEU A 196 -20.56 -0.74 -4.75
CA LEU A 196 -21.80 -0.98 -3.99
C LEU A 196 -22.76 -1.86 -4.80
N GLU A 197 -22.93 -1.55 -6.08
CA GLU A 197 -23.76 -2.35 -6.99
C GLU A 197 -23.17 -3.75 -7.20
N LEU A 198 -21.84 -3.85 -7.32
CA LEU A 198 -21.15 -5.14 -7.42
C LEU A 198 -21.28 -5.97 -6.14
N ALA A 199 -21.15 -5.37 -4.97
CA ALA A 199 -21.32 -6.06 -3.69
C ALA A 199 -22.73 -6.61 -3.53
N GLN A 200 -23.75 -5.83 -3.89
CA GLN A 200 -25.13 -6.30 -3.86
C GLN A 200 -25.37 -7.39 -4.92
N ARG A 201 -24.93 -7.18 -6.15
CA ARG A 201 -25.19 -8.07 -7.29
C ARG A 201 -24.44 -9.40 -7.22
N LEU A 202 -23.16 -9.37 -6.86
CA LEU A 202 -22.28 -10.56 -6.90
C LEU A 202 -22.19 -11.25 -5.54
N ARG A 203 -22.35 -10.52 -4.44
CA ARG A 203 -22.13 -11.04 -3.07
C ARG A 203 -23.37 -11.01 -2.18
N GLY A 204 -24.48 -10.43 -2.65
CA GLY A 204 -25.71 -10.30 -1.86
C GLY A 204 -25.55 -9.38 -0.64
N VAL A 205 -24.50 -8.56 -0.60
CA VAL A 205 -24.20 -7.69 0.53
C VAL A 205 -25.04 -6.43 0.43
N ASN A 206 -25.69 -6.05 1.55
CA ASN A 206 -26.36 -4.75 1.62
C ASN A 206 -25.29 -3.65 1.71
N PRO A 207 -25.20 -2.74 0.72
CA PRO A 207 -24.18 -1.70 0.72
C PRO A 207 -24.23 -0.80 1.96
N ARG A 208 -25.39 -0.66 2.58
CA ARG A 208 -25.60 0.16 3.78
C ARG A 208 -24.89 -0.38 5.03
N VAL A 209 -24.57 -1.67 5.05
CA VAL A 209 -23.77 -2.28 6.13
C VAL A 209 -22.31 -1.80 6.03
N LEU A 210 -21.84 -1.42 4.85
CA LEU A 210 -20.45 -1.04 4.58
C LEU A 210 -20.19 0.45 4.76
N ILE A 211 -21.10 1.29 4.28
CA ILE A 211 -20.90 2.76 4.22
C ILE A 211 -21.76 3.53 5.22
N GLY A 212 -22.59 2.83 5.99
CA GLY A 212 -23.60 3.43 6.85
C GLY A 212 -24.80 3.99 6.06
N GLU A 213 -25.78 4.52 6.79
CA GLU A 213 -26.92 5.19 6.18
C GLU A 213 -26.49 6.57 5.65
N PRO A 214 -26.88 6.95 4.42
CA PRO A 214 -26.62 8.28 3.90
C PRO A 214 -27.18 9.36 4.82
N SER A 215 -26.41 10.43 5.05
CA SER A 215 -26.85 11.54 5.89
C SER A 215 -27.54 12.62 5.07
N ALA A 216 -28.55 13.27 5.65
CA ALA A 216 -29.18 14.43 5.03
C ALA A 216 -28.16 15.56 4.85
N THR A 217 -28.28 16.29 3.75
CA THR A 217 -27.40 17.41 3.43
C THR A 217 -28.11 18.74 3.56
N LEU A 218 -27.32 19.79 3.78
CA LEU A 218 -27.79 21.18 3.82
C LEU A 218 -27.44 21.90 2.52
N GLY A 219 -28.25 22.89 2.14
CA GLY A 219 -27.91 23.82 1.06
C GLY A 219 -26.83 24.83 1.48
N TYR A 220 -26.21 25.49 0.50
CA TYR A 220 -25.15 26.47 0.76
C TYR A 220 -25.56 27.60 1.72
N VAL A 221 -26.77 28.15 1.55
CA VAL A 221 -27.28 29.24 2.42
C VAL A 221 -27.40 28.76 3.87
N GLU A 222 -27.96 27.57 4.07
CA GLU A 222 -28.17 26.97 5.40
C GLU A 222 -26.84 26.67 6.09
N ILE A 223 -25.89 26.04 5.38
CA ILE A 223 -24.59 25.71 5.95
C ILE A 223 -23.77 26.98 6.22
N ARG A 224 -23.84 28.01 5.34
CA ARG A 224 -23.14 29.28 5.53
C ARG A 224 -23.63 30.01 6.77
N GLN A 225 -24.94 30.00 7.03
CA GLN A 225 -25.51 30.53 8.27
C GLN A 225 -24.97 29.77 9.48
N LYS A 226 -24.95 28.43 9.45
CA LYS A 226 -24.37 27.62 10.53
C LYS A 226 -22.88 27.89 10.73
N TRP A 227 -22.12 28.08 9.66
CA TRP A 227 -20.71 28.45 9.72
C TRP A 227 -20.53 29.81 10.43
N SER A 228 -21.28 30.84 10.04
CA SER A 228 -21.20 32.18 10.66
C SER A 228 -21.55 32.21 12.15
N GLN A 229 -22.31 31.23 12.65
CA GLN A 229 -22.71 31.13 14.05
C GLN A 229 -21.66 30.44 14.93
N ARG A 230 -20.60 29.88 14.34
CA ARG A 230 -19.59 29.11 15.08
C ARG A 230 -18.32 29.94 15.34
N LEU A 231 -17.89 29.94 16.60
CA LEU A 231 -16.77 30.74 17.13
C LEU A 231 -15.41 30.50 16.43
N TRP A 232 -15.18 29.32 15.84
CA TRP A 232 -13.89 28.95 15.25
C TRP A 232 -13.63 29.51 13.84
N HIS A 233 -14.64 30.04 13.12
CA HIS A 233 -14.40 30.73 11.84
C HIS A 233 -13.56 32.01 11.98
N SER A 234 -13.53 32.58 13.19
CA SER A 234 -12.67 33.71 13.56
C SER A 234 -11.18 33.38 13.54
N TYR A 235 -10.81 32.09 13.49
CA TYR A 235 -9.43 31.60 13.63
C TYR A 235 -8.86 31.01 12.33
N LEU A 236 -9.63 30.93 11.24
CA LEU A 236 -9.21 30.30 9.97
C LEU A 236 -9.49 31.19 8.75
N PRO A 237 -8.84 32.37 8.62
CA PRO A 237 -9.08 33.30 7.50
C PRO A 237 -8.77 32.69 6.13
N GLU A 238 -7.81 31.77 6.04
CA GLU A 238 -7.45 31.09 4.80
C GLU A 238 -8.55 30.15 4.29
N TYR A 239 -9.32 29.57 5.22
CA TYR A 239 -10.47 28.74 4.91
C TYR A 239 -11.63 29.57 4.33
N LEU A 240 -11.85 30.79 4.86
CA LEU A 240 -12.83 31.73 4.31
C LEU A 240 -12.45 32.18 2.90
N ARG A 241 -11.16 32.36 2.60
CA ARG A 241 -10.70 32.67 1.23
C ARG A 241 -11.14 31.61 0.21
N ILE A 242 -11.09 30.33 0.56
CA ILE A 242 -11.55 29.24 -0.32
C ILE A 242 -13.07 29.33 -0.53
N VAL A 243 -13.83 29.48 0.56
CA VAL A 243 -15.30 29.57 0.50
C VAL A 243 -15.75 30.77 -0.33
N ASP A 244 -15.17 31.94 -0.07
CA ASP A 244 -15.53 33.19 -0.75
C ASP A 244 -15.15 33.13 -2.25
N ALA A 245 -13.99 32.54 -2.59
CA ALA A 245 -13.56 32.36 -3.99
C ALA A 245 -14.41 31.36 -4.79
N LEU A 246 -15.19 30.51 -4.10
CA LEU A 246 -16.03 29.49 -4.70
C LEU A 246 -17.52 29.75 -4.51
N GLU A 247 -17.93 30.89 -3.95
CA GLU A 247 -19.32 31.15 -3.53
C GLU A 247 -20.37 30.81 -4.61
N ALA A 248 -20.14 31.27 -5.85
CA ALA A 248 -21.03 30.97 -6.97
C ALA A 248 -21.09 29.47 -7.29
N ASP A 249 -19.95 28.78 -7.25
CA ASP A 249 -19.86 27.35 -7.52
C ASP A 249 -20.52 26.52 -6.39
N LEU A 250 -20.29 26.90 -5.12
CA LEU A 250 -20.81 26.25 -3.92
C LEU A 250 -22.33 26.37 -3.79
N SER A 251 -22.95 27.38 -4.39
CA SER A 251 -24.41 27.59 -4.34
C SER A 251 -25.22 26.39 -4.85
N SER A 252 -24.64 25.60 -5.76
CA SER A 252 -25.25 24.40 -6.34
C SER A 252 -24.99 23.12 -5.54
N MET A 253 -24.12 23.19 -4.53
CA MET A 253 -23.63 22.04 -3.79
C MET A 253 -24.44 21.76 -2.53
N ARG A 254 -24.32 20.52 -2.06
CA ARG A 254 -24.92 20.02 -0.83
C ARG A 254 -23.83 19.70 0.20
N PHE A 255 -24.08 20.01 1.47
CA PHE A 255 -23.06 19.97 2.52
C PHE A 255 -23.43 19.05 3.67
N SER A 256 -22.42 18.40 4.26
CA SER A 256 -22.59 17.66 5.52
C SER A 256 -22.85 18.61 6.69
N GLU A 257 -23.83 18.28 7.52
CA GLU A 257 -23.97 18.93 8.83
C GLU A 257 -22.87 18.51 9.82
N ALA A 258 -22.24 17.34 9.66
CA ALA A 258 -21.25 16.82 10.60
C ALA A 258 -19.79 17.22 10.25
N GLY A 259 -19.50 17.51 8.98
CA GLY A 259 -18.14 17.74 8.46
C GLY A 259 -17.47 19.06 8.86
N ASN A 260 -18.03 19.80 9.80
CA ASN A 260 -17.91 21.25 9.91
C ASN A 260 -17.19 21.72 11.17
N LEU A 261 -16.16 21.03 11.65
CA LEU A 261 -15.27 21.56 12.70
C LEU A 261 -13.92 22.03 12.16
N TYR A 262 -13.43 21.41 11.08
CA TYR A 262 -12.11 21.71 10.48
C TYR A 262 -12.09 21.49 8.95
N GLY A 263 -13.25 21.49 8.29
CA GLY A 263 -13.33 21.21 6.86
C GLY A 263 -14.67 21.46 6.15
N ILE A 264 -14.64 21.48 4.82
CA ILE A 264 -15.82 21.50 3.93
C ILE A 264 -16.01 20.06 3.46
N ALA A 265 -17.17 19.45 3.70
CA ALA A 265 -17.57 18.20 3.07
C ALA A 265 -18.81 18.44 2.22
N MET A 266 -18.71 18.22 0.91
CA MET A 266 -19.74 18.55 -0.06
C MET A 266 -19.94 17.50 -1.15
N CYS A 267 -21.15 17.45 -1.69
CA CYS A 267 -21.55 16.53 -2.75
C CYS A 267 -22.61 17.16 -3.66
N HIS A 268 -22.86 16.51 -4.79
CA HIS A 268 -23.94 16.89 -5.73
C HIS A 268 -25.29 16.29 -5.32
N ALA A 269 -25.27 15.18 -4.59
CA ALA A 269 -26.46 14.44 -4.21
C ALA A 269 -27.16 15.06 -2.99
N PRO A 270 -28.50 14.92 -2.86
CA PRO A 270 -29.24 15.39 -1.68
C PRO A 270 -28.92 14.59 -0.40
N LEU A 271 -28.30 13.43 -0.56
CA LEU A 271 -27.82 12.59 0.53
C LEU A 271 -26.30 12.48 0.44
N LEU A 272 -25.62 12.69 1.55
CA LEU A 272 -24.17 12.52 1.63
C LEU A 272 -23.86 11.05 1.93
N ASN A 273 -23.09 10.45 1.03
CA ASN A 273 -22.51 9.14 1.19
C ASN A 273 -21.00 9.27 0.95
N CYS A 274 -20.21 9.13 2.01
CA CYS A 274 -18.75 9.26 1.95
C CYS A 274 -18.09 8.23 1.02
N GLY A 275 -18.81 7.16 0.67
CA GLY A 275 -18.36 6.11 -0.23
C GLY A 275 -18.75 6.28 -1.70
N SER A 276 -19.40 7.36 -2.11
CA SER A 276 -19.80 7.53 -3.52
C SER A 276 -19.26 8.81 -4.14
N GLU A 277 -19.79 9.98 -3.83
CA GLU A 277 -19.44 11.22 -4.54
C GLU A 277 -19.31 12.35 -3.54
N VAL A 278 -18.08 12.66 -3.15
CA VAL A 278 -17.81 13.63 -2.09
C VAL A 278 -16.50 14.38 -2.34
N ALA A 279 -16.51 15.67 -2.07
CA ALA A 279 -15.30 16.47 -1.92
C ALA A 279 -15.19 16.90 -0.46
N GLN A 280 -14.02 16.65 0.14
CA GLN A 280 -13.68 17.09 1.48
C GLN A 280 -12.38 17.87 1.46
N VAL A 281 -12.38 19.02 2.12
CA VAL A 281 -11.18 19.85 2.32
C VAL A 281 -11.04 20.03 3.81
N HIS A 282 -9.93 19.57 4.37
CA HIS A 282 -9.59 19.77 5.77
C HIS A 282 -8.39 20.70 5.88
N TYR A 283 -8.41 21.58 6.88
CA TYR A 283 -7.28 22.42 7.22
C TYR A 283 -6.76 22.04 8.61
N TYR A 284 -5.48 21.71 8.69
CA TYR A 284 -4.79 21.41 9.95
C TYR A 284 -3.67 22.42 10.15
N GLU A 285 -3.90 23.43 11.01
CA GLU A 285 -2.98 24.54 11.30
C GLU A 285 -1.58 24.05 11.70
N TYR A 286 -1.51 22.98 12.50
CA TYR A 286 -0.25 22.37 12.96
C TYR A 286 0.66 21.86 11.84
N ASN A 287 0.11 21.53 10.66
CA ASN A 287 0.88 20.99 9.55
C ASN A 287 1.19 22.03 8.45
N GLY A 288 0.67 23.26 8.57
CA GLY A 288 0.85 24.30 7.55
C GLY A 288 0.35 23.89 6.15
N ALA A 289 -0.67 23.03 6.08
CA ALA A 289 -1.16 22.46 4.84
C ALA A 289 -2.66 22.12 4.85
N TYR A 290 -3.28 22.18 3.67
CA TYR A 290 -4.60 21.63 3.38
C TYR A 290 -4.50 20.15 3.08
N THR A 291 -5.44 19.35 3.60
CA THR A 291 -5.67 17.98 3.15
C THR A 291 -6.92 17.95 2.30
N LEU A 292 -6.75 17.67 1.01
CA LEU A 292 -7.82 17.61 0.02
C LEU A 292 -8.14 16.15 -0.31
N ASN A 293 -9.39 15.76 -0.11
CA ASN A 293 -9.96 14.47 -0.48
C ASN A 293 -11.07 14.68 -1.50
N LEU A 294 -10.91 14.22 -2.74
CA LEU A 294 -11.97 14.23 -3.75
C LEU A 294 -12.29 12.80 -4.15
N LEU A 295 -13.57 12.47 -4.24
CA LEU A 295 -14.08 11.20 -4.75
C LEU A 295 -15.22 11.48 -5.72
N THR A 296 -15.18 10.83 -6.88
CA THR A 296 -16.18 10.98 -7.94
C THR A 296 -16.60 9.63 -8.50
N GLN A 297 -17.87 9.49 -8.87
CA GLN A 297 -18.43 8.27 -9.48
C GLN A 297 -18.64 8.43 -10.99
N GLY A 298 -18.84 7.27 -11.64
CA GLY A 298 -19.17 7.16 -13.06
C GLY A 298 -17.98 6.79 -13.94
N PRO A 299 -18.20 6.64 -15.26
CA PRO A 299 -17.13 6.38 -16.22
C PRO A 299 -16.07 7.49 -16.15
N GLY A 300 -14.82 7.13 -15.85
CA GLY A 300 -13.75 8.11 -15.62
C GLY A 300 -13.73 8.75 -14.22
N GLY A 301 -14.51 8.23 -13.27
CA GLY A 301 -14.42 8.61 -11.86
C GLY A 301 -13.04 8.32 -11.26
N GLY A 302 -12.75 8.97 -10.14
CA GLY A 302 -11.45 8.89 -9.50
C GLY A 302 -11.45 9.40 -8.07
N ALA A 303 -10.32 9.18 -7.39
CA ALA A 303 -10.04 9.69 -6.06
C ALA A 303 -8.75 10.50 -6.09
N LEU A 304 -8.76 11.62 -5.36
CA LEU A 304 -7.60 12.43 -5.10
C LEU A 304 -7.47 12.57 -3.58
N HIS A 305 -6.34 12.15 -3.02
CA HIS A 305 -5.93 12.52 -1.67
C HIS A 305 -4.63 13.29 -1.82
N ARG A 306 -4.61 14.55 -1.37
CA ARG A 306 -3.43 15.39 -1.51
C ARG A 306 -3.27 16.34 -0.35
N GLN A 307 -2.07 16.37 0.21
CA GLN A 307 -1.65 17.41 1.12
C GLN A 307 -1.02 18.56 0.30
N LEU A 308 -1.51 19.77 0.51
CA LEU A 308 -1.14 20.97 -0.23
C LEU A 308 -0.69 22.04 0.76
N PRO A 309 0.54 22.58 0.67
CA PRO A 309 0.96 23.68 1.54
C PRO A 309 0.03 24.89 1.43
N CYS A 310 -0.04 25.69 2.48
CA CYS A 310 -0.97 26.83 2.56
C CYS A 310 -0.85 27.85 1.42
N ASP A 311 0.35 28.01 0.86
CA ASP A 311 0.62 28.91 -0.26
C ASP A 311 0.04 28.41 -1.60
N GLN A 312 -0.34 27.13 -1.69
CA GLN A 312 -1.00 26.52 -2.86
C GLN A 312 -2.53 26.58 -2.80
N VAL A 313 -3.09 27.56 -2.07
CA VAL A 313 -4.55 27.73 -1.92
C VAL A 313 -5.29 27.85 -3.26
N ASP A 314 -4.68 28.48 -4.28
CA ASP A 314 -5.28 28.62 -5.60
C ASP A 314 -5.45 27.27 -6.31
N THR A 315 -4.53 26.32 -6.08
CA THR A 315 -4.64 24.93 -6.56
C THR A 315 -5.82 24.22 -5.90
N VAL A 316 -6.02 24.43 -4.59
CA VAL A 316 -7.18 23.88 -3.86
C VAL A 316 -8.48 24.44 -4.46
N ILE A 317 -8.55 25.76 -4.66
CA ILE A 317 -9.72 26.43 -5.24
C ILE A 317 -10.02 25.90 -6.64
N ASP A 318 -9.02 25.76 -7.52
CA ASP A 318 -9.24 25.26 -8.89
C ASP A 318 -9.78 23.82 -8.89
N LEU A 319 -9.21 22.93 -8.09
CA LEU A 319 -9.65 21.54 -7.99
C LEU A 319 -11.09 21.43 -7.49
N LEU A 320 -11.44 22.19 -6.46
CA LEU A 320 -12.82 22.22 -5.93
C LEU A 320 -13.79 22.83 -6.93
N ARG A 321 -13.39 23.89 -7.64
CA ARG A 321 -14.21 24.51 -8.69
C ARG A 321 -14.53 23.50 -9.79
N ARG A 322 -13.52 22.76 -10.26
CA ARG A 322 -13.70 21.70 -11.26
C ARG A 322 -14.61 20.59 -10.75
N TYR A 323 -14.51 20.22 -9.48
CA TYR A 323 -15.44 19.27 -8.85
C TYR A 323 -16.88 19.81 -8.82
N CYS A 324 -17.08 21.06 -8.37
CA CYS A 324 -18.39 21.71 -8.33
C CYS A 324 -19.01 21.81 -9.73
N ARG A 325 -18.20 21.99 -10.78
CA ARG A 325 -18.68 22.07 -12.16
C ARG A 325 -18.75 20.74 -12.89
N ARG A 326 -18.43 19.63 -12.22
CA ARG A 326 -18.29 18.28 -12.83
C ARG A 326 -17.34 18.26 -14.03
N THR A 327 -16.37 19.15 -14.06
CA THR A 327 -15.37 19.25 -15.15
C THR A 327 -14.04 18.61 -14.80
N LEU A 328 -13.88 18.15 -13.55
CA LEU A 328 -12.64 17.55 -13.04
C LEU A 328 -12.15 16.37 -13.91
N TRP A 329 -13.06 15.66 -14.60
CA TRP A 329 -12.77 14.41 -15.33
C TRP A 329 -13.33 14.36 -16.76
N THR A 330 -13.54 15.51 -17.40
CA THR A 330 -14.19 15.60 -18.73
C THR A 330 -13.34 15.08 -19.91
N THR A 331 -12.17 14.51 -19.65
CA THR A 331 -11.32 13.89 -20.68
C THR A 331 -11.25 12.37 -20.48
N PRO A 332 -11.97 11.56 -21.29
CA PRO A 332 -11.79 10.11 -21.30
C PRO A 332 -10.31 9.76 -21.58
N GLY A 333 -9.71 8.91 -20.74
CA GLY A 333 -8.30 8.49 -20.89
C GLY A 333 -7.27 9.31 -20.13
N GLN A 334 -7.69 10.24 -19.27
CA GLN A 334 -6.80 10.88 -18.29
C GLN A 334 -6.88 10.14 -16.95
N ASP A 335 -5.98 9.17 -16.80
CA ASP A 335 -5.90 8.12 -15.77
C ASP A 335 -6.24 8.58 -14.33
N GLY A 336 -7.00 7.73 -13.63
CA GLY A 336 -7.52 7.93 -12.27
C GLY A 336 -6.50 7.83 -11.12
N ALA A 337 -5.28 8.32 -11.33
CA ALA A 337 -4.33 8.63 -10.25
C ALA A 337 -3.45 9.79 -10.71
N TRP A 338 -3.96 11.02 -10.61
CA TRP A 338 -3.12 12.18 -10.86
C TRP A 338 -2.19 12.38 -9.66
N LEU A 339 -0.96 11.87 -9.83
CA LEU A 339 0.24 12.53 -9.34
C LEU A 339 0.07 14.04 -9.50
N VAL A 340 0.19 14.77 -8.41
CA VAL A 340 1.21 15.80 -8.50
C VAL A 340 2.42 15.21 -7.84
N ALA A 341 3.40 14.90 -8.69
CA ALA A 341 4.75 14.65 -8.27
C ALA A 341 5.14 15.78 -7.31
N GLN A 342 5.51 15.43 -6.08
CA GLN A 342 6.58 16.17 -5.44
C GLN A 342 7.86 15.47 -5.87
N GLU A 343 8.72 16.21 -6.55
CA GLU A 343 10.17 15.99 -6.47
C GLU A 343 10.63 16.09 -5.01
#